data_AF-A0A074YWW0-F1
#
_entry.id   AF-A0A074YWW0-F1
#
_cell.length_a   1.000
_cell.length_b   1.000
_cell.length_c   1.000
_cell.angle_alpha   90.00
_cell.angle_beta   90.00
_cell.angle_gamma   90.00
#
_symmetry.space_group_name_H-M   'P 1'
#
loop_
_entity.id
_entity.type
_entity.pdbx_description
1 polymer ?
#
loop_
_entity_poly.entity_id
_entity_poly.type
_entity_poly.pdbx_seq_one_letter_code
_entity_poly.pdbx_strand_id
1 'polypeptide(L)'
;DIIGSGDSKIVYNLLEPDDSKVAFQDLFSEVHWQRMYHAAGEVPRLVCCQGEIEATDGSMPVYRHPSDQSLPLLHWSPVVAKIKERAEARVGHTLNHALIQLYRSGQDHISEHSDKTLDIVYGSKIVNVSLGAQRTMRLRTKRPTTMQAPDSNLDKMQNDRSRVTQRIPMPHNSMFVMGLETNGSWLHGITPDKRPAVERTPTESAYGNMRISITFRQIGTFLSADSDLIWGQGAVAKEKIEARPTINGNPEESQRLIDAFGFENQGTAPDWNVIYGTGFDVLHIKSELPE
;
A
#
# COMPACT_ATOMS: atom_id res chain seq x y z
N ASP A 1 -8.60 -17.50 -13.78
CA ASP A 1 -9.28 -16.19 -13.86
C ASP A 1 -8.29 -15.07 -14.08
N ILE A 2 -8.66 -14.08 -14.89
CA ILE A 2 -7.90 -12.85 -15.09
C ILE A 2 -8.28 -11.90 -13.95
N ILE A 3 -7.33 -11.56 -13.09
CA ILE A 3 -7.54 -10.64 -11.95
C ILE A 3 -7.00 -9.26 -12.33
N GLY A 4 -7.80 -8.23 -12.08
CA GLY A 4 -7.46 -6.85 -12.40
C GLY A 4 -7.20 -6.68 -13.90
N SER A 5 -6.06 -6.10 -14.24
CA SER A 5 -5.58 -5.96 -15.63
C SER A 5 -4.93 -7.22 -16.20
N GLY A 6 -4.89 -8.32 -15.43
CA GLY A 6 -4.28 -9.60 -15.83
C GLY A 6 -2.86 -9.80 -15.34
N ASP A 7 -2.27 -8.82 -14.67
CA ASP A 7 -0.94 -8.84 -14.07
C ASP A 7 -0.96 -9.17 -12.56
N SER A 8 -2.11 -9.57 -12.03
CA SER A 8 -2.36 -9.88 -10.62
C SER A 8 -2.79 -11.33 -10.41
N LYS A 9 -2.46 -11.90 -9.24
CA LYS A 9 -2.81 -13.28 -8.87
C LYS A 9 -2.94 -13.45 -7.36
N ILE A 10 -3.66 -14.47 -6.94
CA ILE A 10 -3.67 -14.93 -5.55
C ILE A 10 -2.89 -16.24 -5.42
N VAL A 11 -2.13 -16.33 -4.33
CA VAL A 11 -1.35 -17.50 -3.93
C VAL A 11 -1.89 -17.97 -2.58
N TYR A 12 -2.19 -19.26 -2.46
CA TYR A 12 -2.63 -19.88 -1.22
C TYR A 12 -1.49 -20.68 -0.59
N ASN A 13 -1.58 -20.89 0.72
CA ASN A 13 -0.59 -21.63 1.51
C ASN A 13 0.81 -21.05 1.30
N LEU A 14 0.97 -19.75 1.59
CA LEU A 14 2.26 -19.08 1.45
C LEU A 14 3.31 -19.69 2.37
N LEU A 15 2.94 -19.86 3.64
CA LEU A 15 3.75 -20.45 4.70
C LEU A 15 3.49 -21.95 4.79
N GLU A 16 4.51 -22.68 5.25
CA GLU A 16 4.39 -24.08 5.59
C GLU A 16 3.34 -24.29 6.70
N PRO A 17 2.72 -25.48 6.80
CA PRO A 17 1.60 -25.71 7.71
C PRO A 17 1.90 -25.35 9.17
N ASP A 18 3.08 -25.70 9.68
CA ASP A 18 3.43 -25.43 11.08
C ASP A 18 3.69 -23.93 11.33
N ASP A 19 4.32 -23.25 10.37
CA ASP A 19 4.52 -21.80 10.42
C ASP A 19 3.19 -21.05 10.38
N SER A 20 2.26 -21.47 9.51
CA SER A 20 0.97 -20.79 9.38
C SER A 20 0.12 -20.85 10.64
N LYS A 21 0.21 -21.93 11.42
CA LYS A 21 -0.57 -22.12 12.66
C LYS A 21 -0.23 -21.07 13.71
N VAL A 22 1.03 -20.66 13.79
CA VAL A 22 1.53 -19.74 14.82
C VAL A 22 1.67 -18.30 14.31
N ALA A 23 1.87 -18.09 13.01
CA ALA A 23 2.22 -16.80 12.45
C ALA A 23 1.22 -15.66 12.75
N PHE A 24 -0.08 -15.96 12.90
CA PHE A 24 -1.03 -14.93 13.35
C PHE A 24 -0.71 -14.44 14.77
N GLN A 25 -0.49 -15.37 15.70
CA GLN A 25 -0.22 -15.05 17.09
C GLN A 25 1.13 -14.36 17.25
N ASP A 26 2.15 -14.84 16.53
CA ASP A 26 3.48 -14.23 16.51
C ASP A 26 3.40 -12.79 16.01
N LEU A 27 2.75 -12.54 14.86
CA LEU A 27 2.53 -11.18 14.34
C LEU A 27 1.78 -10.31 15.34
N PHE A 28 0.71 -10.84 15.94
CA PHE A 28 -0.09 -10.09 16.91
C PHE A 28 0.75 -9.64 18.11
N SER A 29 1.71 -10.47 18.54
CA SER A 29 2.58 -10.20 19.69
C SER A 29 3.84 -9.38 19.38
N GLU A 30 4.47 -9.60 18.23
CA GLU A 30 5.75 -8.99 17.85
C GLU A 30 5.59 -7.59 17.25
N VAL A 31 4.45 -7.33 16.60
CA VAL A 31 4.23 -6.05 15.91
C VAL A 31 3.79 -4.98 16.89
N HIS A 32 4.48 -3.85 16.87
CA HIS A 32 4.18 -2.67 17.69
C HIS A 32 3.01 -1.89 17.08
N TRP A 33 1.78 -2.26 17.46
CA TRP A 33 0.55 -1.68 16.92
C TRP A 33 0.35 -0.22 17.35
N GLN A 34 0.10 0.65 16.39
CA GLN A 34 -0.14 2.08 16.59
C GLN A 34 -1.47 2.50 15.97
N ARG A 35 -2.03 3.59 16.48
CA ARG A 35 -3.13 4.30 15.83
C ARG A 35 -2.54 5.24 14.77
N MET A 36 -3.29 5.46 13.70
CA MET A 36 -2.97 6.45 12.67
C MET A 36 -4.19 7.34 12.45
N TYR A 37 -3.93 8.61 12.17
CA TYR A 37 -4.96 9.61 11.91
C TYR A 37 -4.83 10.15 10.50
N HIS A 38 -5.96 10.42 9.88
CA HIS A 38 -6.06 11.22 8.66
C HIS A 38 -6.94 12.44 8.94
N ALA A 39 -7.08 13.35 7.98
CA ALA A 39 -7.92 14.54 8.12
C ALA A 39 -9.38 14.25 8.54
N ALA A 40 -9.90 13.05 8.24
CA ALA A 40 -11.25 12.61 8.62
C ALA A 40 -11.34 11.91 9.99
N GLY A 41 -10.23 11.73 10.71
CA GLY A 41 -10.16 11.07 12.02
C GLY A 41 -9.26 9.83 12.06
N GLU A 42 -9.39 9.05 13.15
CA GLU A 42 -8.65 7.79 13.35
C GLU A 42 -8.98 6.80 12.23
N VAL A 43 -7.95 6.21 11.65
CA VAL A 43 -8.10 5.15 10.67
C VAL A 43 -8.64 3.90 11.39
N PRO A 44 -9.69 3.23 10.87
CA PRO A 44 -10.36 2.12 11.56
C PRO A 44 -9.58 0.81 11.41
N ARG A 45 -8.34 0.78 11.89
CA ARG A 45 -7.40 -0.34 12.00
C ARG A 45 -6.14 0.12 12.74
N LEU A 46 -5.46 -0.79 13.42
CA LEU A 46 -4.12 -0.50 13.95
C LEU A 46 -3.08 -0.76 12.86
N VAL A 47 -1.99 -0.02 12.90
CA VAL A 47 -0.95 -0.06 11.87
C VAL A 47 0.45 -0.12 12.48
N CYS A 48 1.40 -0.61 11.69
CA CYS A 48 2.82 -0.57 11.98
C CYS A 48 3.57 -0.52 10.65
N CYS A 49 4.66 0.23 10.59
CA CYS A 49 5.56 0.21 9.44
C CYS A 49 6.84 -0.53 9.81
N GLN A 50 7.21 -1.52 9.00
CA GLN A 50 8.50 -2.22 9.15
C GLN A 50 9.24 -2.23 7.82
N GLY A 51 10.56 -2.23 7.89
CA GLY A 51 11.40 -2.17 6.70
C GLY A 51 12.84 -2.55 6.96
N GLU A 52 13.60 -2.54 5.87
CA GLU A 52 15.04 -2.72 5.89
C GLU A 52 15.73 -1.42 6.31
N ILE A 53 16.55 -1.47 7.34
CA ILE A 53 17.35 -0.35 7.82
C ILE A 53 18.81 -0.78 7.68
N GLU A 54 19.57 -0.04 6.87
CA GLU A 54 20.94 -0.38 6.51
C GLU A 54 21.84 -0.38 7.76
N ALA A 55 22.53 -1.48 8.01
CA ALA A 55 23.33 -1.66 9.22
C ALA A 55 24.55 -0.73 9.26
N THR A 56 25.06 -0.35 8.08
CA THR A 56 26.29 0.45 7.97
C THR A 56 26.08 1.94 8.26
N ASP A 57 24.94 2.50 7.84
CA ASP A 57 24.69 3.95 7.97
C ASP A 57 23.25 4.34 8.34
N GLY A 58 22.40 3.36 8.64
CA GLY A 58 21.03 3.59 9.07
C GLY A 58 20.09 4.10 7.97
N SER A 59 20.52 4.13 6.71
CA SER A 59 19.63 4.51 5.61
C SER A 59 18.45 3.55 5.46
N MET A 60 17.30 4.09 5.07
CA MET A 60 16.04 3.35 5.10
C MET A 60 15.10 3.72 3.94
N PRO A 61 14.26 2.81 3.45
CA PRO A 61 13.28 3.10 2.41
C PRO A 61 12.14 3.96 2.94
N VAL A 62 11.63 4.86 2.09
CA VAL A 62 10.47 5.69 2.40
C VAL A 62 9.36 5.50 1.37
N TYR A 63 8.15 5.23 1.85
CA TYR A 63 6.94 5.18 1.03
C TYR A 63 6.06 6.40 1.31
N ARG A 64 6.00 7.33 0.36
CA ARG A 64 5.25 8.58 0.49
C ARG A 64 3.88 8.47 -0.13
N HIS A 65 2.90 9.01 0.58
CA HIS A 65 1.52 9.10 0.14
C HIS A 65 0.84 10.34 0.75
N PRO A 66 -0.35 10.75 0.29
CA PRO A 66 -0.95 12.04 0.64
C PRO A 66 -1.40 12.19 2.11
N SER A 67 -1.08 11.26 3.01
CA SER A 67 -1.53 11.41 4.41
C SER A 67 -0.64 12.36 5.18
N ASP A 68 -1.25 13.09 6.11
CA ASP A 68 -0.56 14.05 6.98
C ASP A 68 0.42 13.40 7.98
N GLN A 69 0.31 12.09 8.25
CA GLN A 69 1.11 11.39 9.26
C GLN A 69 2.00 10.31 8.62
N SER A 70 3.31 10.38 8.84
CA SER A 70 4.25 9.31 8.54
C SER A 70 4.44 8.42 9.77
N LEU A 71 4.36 7.10 9.58
CA LEU A 71 4.71 6.14 10.63
C LEU A 71 6.24 5.97 10.67
N PRO A 72 6.86 5.86 11.85
CA PRO A 72 8.27 5.50 11.93
C PRO A 72 8.48 4.11 11.33
N LEU A 73 9.56 3.94 10.58
CA LEU A 73 9.96 2.64 10.06
C LEU A 73 10.69 1.86 11.16
N LEU A 74 10.15 0.72 11.55
CA LEU A 74 10.80 -0.18 12.50
C LEU A 74 11.56 -1.29 11.76
N HIS A 75 12.51 -1.92 12.45
CA HIS A 75 13.13 -3.14 11.94
C HIS A 75 12.09 -4.25 11.75
N TRP A 76 12.36 -5.15 10.82
CA TRP A 76 11.62 -6.39 10.67
C TRP A 76 11.58 -7.17 11.98
N SER A 77 10.37 -7.55 12.42
CA SER A 77 10.27 -8.58 13.46
C SER A 77 10.60 -9.96 12.86
N PRO A 78 11.03 -10.94 13.67
CA PRO A 78 11.36 -12.29 13.19
C PRO A 78 10.29 -12.92 12.31
N VAL A 79 9.00 -12.84 12.71
CA VAL A 79 7.91 -13.41 11.91
C VAL A 79 7.72 -12.65 10.59
N VAL A 80 7.86 -11.33 10.57
CA VAL A 80 7.69 -10.53 9.35
C VAL A 80 8.83 -10.80 8.37
N ALA A 81 10.08 -10.90 8.85
CA ALA A 81 11.23 -11.27 8.03
C ALA A 81 11.03 -12.64 7.36
N LYS A 82 10.54 -13.63 8.11
CA LYS A 82 10.24 -14.96 7.58
C LYS A 82 9.14 -14.95 6.52
N ILE A 83 8.06 -14.20 6.73
CA ILE A 83 6.99 -14.05 5.74
C ILE A 83 7.51 -13.32 4.49
N LYS A 84 8.33 -12.29 4.67
CA LYS A 84 8.97 -11.51 3.61
C LYS A 84 9.79 -12.42 2.69
N GLU A 85 10.66 -13.26 3.23
CA GLU A 85 11.47 -14.22 2.45
C GLU A 85 10.60 -15.16 1.60
N ARG A 86 9.51 -15.68 2.19
CA ARG A 86 8.57 -16.54 1.45
C ARG A 86 7.86 -15.75 0.34
N ALA A 87 7.49 -14.50 0.60
CA ALA A 87 6.85 -13.64 -0.38
C ALA A 87 7.81 -13.28 -1.53
N GLU A 88 9.05 -12.89 -1.23
CA GLU A 88 10.12 -12.59 -2.21
C GLU A 88 10.35 -13.78 -3.13
N ALA A 89 10.43 -14.99 -2.59
CA ALA A 89 10.56 -16.22 -3.38
C ALA A 89 9.39 -16.45 -4.37
N ARG A 90 8.17 -15.94 -4.08
CA ARG A 90 7.01 -16.06 -4.98
C ARG A 90 6.95 -14.96 -6.05
N VAL A 91 7.53 -13.79 -5.80
CA VAL A 91 7.51 -12.65 -6.75
C VAL A 91 8.80 -12.47 -7.52
N GLY A 92 9.91 -13.04 -7.07
CA GLY A 92 11.21 -12.99 -7.76
C GLY A 92 11.94 -11.65 -7.64
N HIS A 93 11.55 -10.80 -6.70
CA HIS A 93 12.21 -9.53 -6.40
C HIS A 93 12.19 -9.28 -4.89
N THR A 94 13.01 -8.35 -4.42
CA THR A 94 13.11 -8.01 -2.99
C THR A 94 11.91 -7.20 -2.52
N LEU A 95 11.68 -7.23 -1.22
CA LEU A 95 10.66 -6.47 -0.50
C LEU A 95 11.36 -5.83 0.70
N ASN A 96 11.52 -4.51 0.69
CA ASN A 96 12.30 -3.78 1.71
C ASN A 96 11.43 -2.89 2.62
N HIS A 97 10.12 -2.85 2.40
CA HIS A 97 9.19 -2.04 3.19
C HIS A 97 7.82 -2.72 3.29
N ALA A 98 7.16 -2.64 4.45
CA ALA A 98 5.81 -3.12 4.65
C ALA A 98 4.95 -2.21 5.53
N LEU A 99 3.71 -2.01 5.09
CA LEU A 99 2.64 -1.53 5.97
C LEU A 99 1.86 -2.72 6.53
N ILE A 100 1.92 -2.91 7.84
CA ILE A 100 1.23 -3.96 8.58
C ILE A 100 -0.05 -3.38 9.18
N GLN A 101 -1.18 -4.07 9.04
CA GLN A 101 -2.49 -3.57 9.43
C GLN A 101 -3.28 -4.65 10.16
N LEU A 102 -3.69 -4.37 11.40
CA LEU A 102 -4.58 -5.22 12.18
C LEU A 102 -6.02 -4.71 12.07
N TYR A 103 -6.86 -5.53 11.44
CA TYR A 103 -8.30 -5.40 11.44
C TYR A 103 -8.82 -6.16 12.65
N ARG A 104 -9.27 -5.44 13.67
CA ARG A 104 -9.72 -5.99 14.97
C ARG A 104 -11.07 -6.68 14.89
N SER A 105 -11.83 -6.40 13.82
CA SER A 105 -13.13 -7.02 13.56
C SER A 105 -13.53 -6.88 12.09
N GLY A 106 -14.70 -7.43 11.75
CA GLY A 106 -15.36 -7.19 10.47
C GLY A 106 -15.71 -5.72 10.19
N GLN A 107 -15.73 -4.84 11.19
CA GLN A 107 -16.03 -3.40 11.00
C GLN A 107 -14.82 -2.58 10.57
N ASP A 108 -13.61 -2.99 10.98
CA ASP A 108 -12.37 -2.37 10.52
C ASP A 108 -12.26 -2.55 9.00
N HIS A 109 -11.83 -1.49 8.31
CA HIS A 109 -11.90 -1.41 6.85
C HIS A 109 -10.85 -0.47 6.27
N ILE A 110 -10.69 -0.52 4.95
CA ILE A 110 -9.92 0.45 4.17
C ILE A 110 -10.72 0.80 2.92
N SER A 111 -10.99 2.11 2.76
CA SER A 111 -11.70 2.65 1.59
C SER A 111 -10.96 2.31 0.30
N GLU A 112 -11.69 2.36 -0.81
CA GLU A 112 -11.09 2.12 -2.12
C GLU A 112 -10.01 3.16 -2.45
N HIS A 113 -8.84 2.69 -2.85
CA HIS A 113 -7.69 3.50 -3.22
C HIS A 113 -6.82 2.74 -4.23
N SER A 114 -5.83 3.44 -4.79
CA SER A 114 -4.66 2.83 -5.41
C SER A 114 -3.44 3.23 -4.59
N ASP A 115 -2.45 2.35 -4.50
CA ASP A 115 -1.18 2.68 -3.87
C ASP A 115 -0.42 3.68 -4.75
N LYS A 116 0.34 4.58 -4.13
CA LYS A 116 1.12 5.61 -4.82
C LYS A 116 2.40 5.02 -5.37
N THR A 117 2.66 5.22 -6.65
CA THR A 117 3.80 4.56 -7.32
C THR A 117 5.08 5.39 -7.32
N LEU A 118 5.06 6.62 -6.79
CA LEU A 118 6.24 7.50 -6.69
C LEU A 118 7.49 6.77 -6.18
N ASP A 119 7.36 6.04 -5.06
CA ASP A 119 8.51 5.38 -4.43
C ASP A 119 8.59 3.87 -4.71
N ILE A 120 7.61 3.29 -5.41
CA ILE A 120 7.58 1.84 -5.69
C ILE A 120 8.41 1.55 -6.94
N VAL A 121 9.38 0.64 -6.83
CA VAL A 121 10.28 0.26 -7.92
C VAL A 121 9.49 -0.22 -9.14
N TYR A 122 9.84 0.30 -10.30
CA TYR A 122 9.24 -0.13 -11.57
C TYR A 122 9.35 -1.63 -11.83
N GLY A 123 8.26 -2.20 -12.36
CA GLY A 123 8.18 -3.64 -12.65
C GLY A 123 8.03 -4.53 -11.42
N SER A 124 8.16 -4.00 -10.20
CA SER A 124 7.90 -4.73 -8.96
C SER A 124 6.40 -4.98 -8.74
N LYS A 125 6.07 -5.75 -7.72
CA LYS A 125 4.70 -6.07 -7.32
C LYS A 125 4.41 -5.51 -5.93
N ILE A 126 3.14 -5.12 -5.72
CA ILE A 126 2.61 -4.85 -4.38
C ILE A 126 2.06 -6.17 -3.83
N VAL A 127 2.57 -6.61 -2.68
CA VAL A 127 2.30 -7.94 -2.14
C VAL A 127 1.52 -7.83 -0.85
N ASN A 128 0.28 -8.33 -0.83
CA ASN A 128 -0.57 -8.34 0.35
C ASN A 128 -0.72 -9.75 0.93
N VAL A 129 -0.04 -10.03 2.05
CA VAL A 129 -0.19 -11.28 2.81
C VAL A 129 -1.31 -11.12 3.83
N SER A 130 -2.15 -12.15 3.96
CA SER A 130 -3.31 -12.17 4.87
C SER A 130 -3.24 -13.35 5.82
N LEU A 131 -3.16 -13.07 7.12
CA LEU A 131 -3.30 -14.06 8.19
C LEU A 131 -4.49 -13.70 9.07
N GLY A 132 -5.28 -14.70 9.44
CA GLY A 132 -6.40 -14.55 10.36
C GLY A 132 -7.75 -14.81 9.70
N ALA A 133 -8.78 -14.11 10.16
CA ALA A 133 -10.11 -14.13 9.56
C ALA A 133 -10.06 -13.79 8.06
N GLN A 134 -10.76 -14.59 7.26
CA GLN A 134 -10.93 -14.31 5.84
C GLN A 134 -11.67 -12.97 5.65
N ARG A 135 -11.13 -12.12 4.77
CA ARG A 135 -11.81 -10.92 4.28
C ARG A 135 -11.83 -10.92 2.76
N THR A 136 -12.70 -10.12 2.15
CA THR A 136 -12.77 -9.99 0.70
C THR A 136 -12.11 -8.69 0.27
N MET A 137 -11.07 -8.78 -0.55
CA MET A 137 -10.53 -7.63 -1.29
C MET A 137 -11.44 -7.32 -2.47
N ARG A 138 -11.95 -6.09 -2.53
CA ARG A 138 -12.74 -5.60 -3.66
C ARG A 138 -11.81 -4.84 -4.59
N LEU A 139 -11.71 -5.28 -5.85
CA LEU A 139 -11.11 -4.52 -6.94
C LEU A 139 -12.22 -3.85 -7.75
N ARG A 140 -12.07 -2.59 -8.11
CA ARG A 140 -13.05 -1.86 -8.94
C ARG A 140 -12.34 -0.98 -9.95
N THR A 141 -12.60 -1.14 -11.24
CA THR A 141 -11.94 -0.34 -12.31
C THR A 141 -12.07 1.15 -12.02
N LYS A 142 -11.04 1.95 -12.33
CA LYS A 142 -11.15 3.42 -12.28
C LYS A 142 -12.15 3.90 -13.36
N ARG A 143 -12.67 5.12 -13.20
CA ARG A 143 -13.49 5.74 -14.25
C ARG A 143 -12.56 6.23 -15.35
N PRO A 144 -12.90 6.05 -16.64
CA PRO A 144 -12.16 6.70 -17.72
C PRO A 144 -12.22 8.21 -17.50
N THR A 145 -11.07 8.87 -17.48
CA THR A 145 -10.99 10.32 -17.56
C THR A 145 -10.86 10.70 -19.03
N THR A 146 -11.93 11.22 -19.62
CA THR A 146 -11.82 11.89 -20.91
C THR A 146 -11.06 13.19 -20.68
N MET A 147 -9.78 13.22 -21.05
CA MET A 147 -9.05 14.47 -21.23
C MET A 147 -9.52 15.14 -22.52
N GLN A 148 -10.75 15.63 -22.54
CA GLN A 148 -11.21 16.58 -23.56
C GLN A 148 -11.82 17.78 -22.84
N ALA A 149 -11.53 18.97 -23.37
CA ALA A 149 -12.09 20.22 -22.91
C ALA A 149 -13.63 20.13 -22.85
N PRO A 150 -14.30 20.86 -21.94
CA PRO A 150 -15.74 20.78 -21.77
C PRO A 150 -16.45 21.48 -22.92
N ASP A 151 -16.45 20.88 -24.11
CA ASP A 151 -17.20 21.38 -25.25
C ASP A 151 -17.80 20.20 -26.04
N SER A 152 -18.99 19.80 -25.58
CA SER A 152 -20.14 19.38 -26.38
C SER A 152 -20.98 18.37 -25.59
N ASN A 153 -22.30 18.48 -25.75
CA ASN A 153 -23.32 17.61 -25.15
C ASN A 153 -23.24 16.12 -25.57
N LEU A 154 -22.09 15.63 -26.03
CA LEU A 154 -21.82 14.25 -26.44
C LEU A 154 -21.22 13.39 -25.30
N ASP A 155 -20.65 14.00 -24.26
CA ASP A 155 -19.98 13.30 -23.13
C ASP A 155 -20.92 12.56 -22.17
N LYS A 156 -22.23 12.80 -22.25
CA LYS A 156 -23.21 12.07 -21.44
C LYS A 156 -23.54 10.67 -21.97
N MET A 157 -23.17 10.34 -23.23
CA MET A 157 -23.48 9.04 -23.83
C MET A 157 -22.35 8.00 -23.76
N GLN A 158 -21.10 8.38 -23.44
CA GLN A 158 -19.97 7.42 -23.32
C GLN A 158 -19.61 7.05 -21.87
N ASN A 159 -20.18 7.73 -20.87
CA ASN A 159 -19.93 7.48 -19.45
C ASN A 159 -20.70 6.29 -18.86
N ASP A 160 -21.36 5.48 -19.70
CA ASP A 160 -22.27 4.41 -19.28
C ASP A 160 -21.65 3.01 -19.23
N ARG A 161 -20.31 2.89 -19.35
CA ARG A 161 -19.66 1.61 -19.01
C ARG A 161 -19.64 1.45 -17.50
N SER A 162 -20.50 0.57 -16.99
CA SER A 162 -20.52 0.17 -15.59
C SER A 162 -19.11 -0.26 -15.14
N ARG A 163 -18.67 0.24 -13.98
CA ARG A 163 -17.36 -0.11 -13.43
C ARG A 163 -17.33 -1.60 -13.12
N VAL A 164 -16.33 -2.31 -13.63
CA VAL A 164 -16.16 -3.74 -13.34
C VAL A 164 -15.67 -3.88 -11.90
N THR A 165 -16.28 -4.81 -11.15
CA THR A 165 -15.91 -5.11 -9.77
C THR A 165 -15.55 -6.58 -9.65
N GLN A 166 -14.39 -6.87 -9.07
CA GLN A 166 -13.96 -8.22 -8.70
C GLN A 166 -13.91 -8.33 -7.17
N ARG A 167 -14.22 -9.51 -6.65
CA ARG A 167 -14.20 -9.84 -5.22
C ARG A 167 -13.26 -11.00 -5.01
N ILE A 168 -12.14 -10.76 -4.35
CA ILE A 168 -11.08 -11.74 -4.14
C ILE A 168 -11.09 -12.15 -2.66
N PRO A 169 -11.51 -13.38 -2.32
CA PRO A 169 -11.39 -13.89 -0.96
C PRO A 169 -9.92 -14.01 -0.55
N MET A 170 -9.58 -13.47 0.62
CA MET A 170 -8.26 -13.47 1.21
C MET A 170 -8.27 -14.33 2.49
N PRO A 171 -8.22 -15.67 2.37
CA PRO A 171 -8.21 -16.56 3.52
C PRO A 171 -6.91 -16.43 4.33
N HIS A 172 -6.89 -17.04 5.51
CA HIS A 172 -5.66 -17.24 6.28
C HIS A 172 -4.57 -17.88 5.40
N ASN A 173 -3.32 -17.43 5.57
CA ASN A 173 -2.15 -17.93 4.84
C ASN A 173 -2.25 -17.76 3.32
N SER A 174 -2.84 -16.63 2.87
CA SER A 174 -2.89 -16.25 1.46
C SER A 174 -2.06 -15.00 1.17
N MET A 175 -1.66 -14.87 -0.09
CA MET A 175 -0.87 -13.77 -0.62
C MET A 175 -1.49 -13.29 -1.92
N PHE A 176 -1.90 -12.03 -1.95
CA PHE A 176 -2.33 -11.36 -3.17
C PHE A 176 -1.14 -10.61 -3.77
N VAL A 177 -0.77 -10.99 -5.00
CA VAL A 177 0.27 -10.32 -5.79
C VAL A 177 -0.45 -9.39 -6.73
N MET A 178 -0.33 -8.08 -6.49
CA MET A 178 -0.89 -7.05 -7.35
C MET A 178 0.20 -6.47 -8.24
N GLY A 179 0.01 -6.52 -9.54
CA GLY A 179 0.88 -5.80 -10.46
C GLY A 179 0.51 -4.33 -10.59
N LEU A 180 1.49 -3.52 -11.04
CA LEU A 180 1.34 -2.07 -11.12
C LEU A 180 0.33 -1.63 -12.18
N GLU A 181 0.03 -2.44 -13.20
CA GLU A 181 -1.02 -2.13 -14.17
C GLU A 181 -2.40 -2.25 -13.52
N THR A 182 -2.60 -3.30 -12.72
CA THR A 182 -3.80 -3.42 -11.88
C THR A 182 -3.89 -2.25 -10.90
N ASN A 183 -2.84 -1.93 -10.15
CA ASN A 183 -2.84 -0.80 -9.21
C ASN A 183 -3.15 0.54 -9.91
N GLY A 184 -2.61 0.75 -11.12
CA GLY A 184 -2.83 1.96 -11.91
C GLY A 184 -4.23 2.07 -12.51
N SER A 185 -4.92 0.96 -12.76
CA SER A 185 -6.19 0.90 -13.48
C SER A 185 -7.41 0.55 -12.61
N TRP A 186 -7.16 0.06 -11.40
CA TRP A 186 -8.17 -0.40 -10.45
C TRP A 186 -7.99 0.27 -9.11
N LEU A 187 -9.09 0.42 -8.38
CA LEU A 187 -9.08 0.71 -6.96
C LEU A 187 -9.23 -0.59 -6.18
N HIS A 188 -8.57 -0.71 -5.03
CA HIS A 188 -8.72 -1.81 -4.09
C HIS A 188 -9.15 -1.34 -2.71
N GLY A 189 -9.91 -2.18 -2.01
CA GLY A 189 -10.31 -1.92 -0.63
C GLY A 189 -10.85 -3.16 0.09
N ILE A 190 -10.98 -3.04 1.41
CA ILE A 190 -11.63 -4.03 2.27
C ILE A 190 -12.82 -3.33 2.91
N THR A 191 -14.04 -3.74 2.60
CA THR A 191 -15.25 -3.10 3.13
C THR A 191 -15.64 -3.69 4.50
N PRO A 192 -16.36 -2.92 5.34
CA PRO A 192 -16.98 -3.47 6.55
C PRO A 192 -17.90 -4.64 6.20
N ASP A 193 -17.80 -5.73 6.95
CA ASP A 193 -18.76 -6.83 6.90
C ASP A 193 -19.91 -6.53 7.87
N LYS A 194 -21.04 -6.11 7.30
CA LYS A 194 -22.26 -5.74 8.04
C LYS A 194 -23.21 -6.91 8.23
N ARG A 195 -22.88 -8.11 7.74
CA ARG A 195 -23.74 -9.29 7.91
C ARG A 195 -23.80 -9.70 9.38
N PRO A 196 -24.95 -10.25 9.83
CA PRO A 196 -25.08 -10.93 11.12
C PRO A 196 -24.01 -12.02 11.30
N ALA A 197 -23.59 -12.27 12.54
CA ALA A 197 -22.53 -13.26 12.83
C ALA A 197 -22.90 -14.69 12.37
N VAL A 198 -24.18 -15.04 12.37
CA VAL A 198 -24.69 -16.35 11.92
C VAL A 198 -24.49 -16.60 10.42
N GLU A 199 -24.33 -15.55 9.62
CA GLU A 199 -24.10 -15.66 8.17
C GLU A 199 -22.61 -15.80 7.81
N ARG A 200 -21.71 -15.73 8.80
CA ARG A 200 -20.26 -15.82 8.59
C ARG A 200 -19.80 -17.27 8.64
N THR A 201 -18.95 -17.63 7.69
CA THR A 201 -18.28 -18.93 7.66
C THR A 201 -17.28 -19.06 8.81
N PRO A 202 -16.87 -20.29 9.20
CA PRO A 202 -15.82 -20.49 10.20
C PRO A 202 -14.51 -19.77 9.87
N THR A 203 -14.15 -19.70 8.59
CA THR A 203 -12.94 -19.00 8.11
C THR A 203 -13.05 -17.48 8.26
N GLU A 204 -14.25 -16.90 8.13
CA GLU A 204 -14.49 -15.46 8.32
C GLU A 204 -14.56 -15.07 9.81
N SER A 205 -14.88 -16.03 10.69
CA SER A 205 -14.95 -15.84 12.15
C SER A 205 -13.69 -16.30 12.90
N ALA A 206 -12.71 -16.86 12.19
CA ALA A 206 -11.46 -17.35 12.79
C ALA A 206 -10.69 -16.24 13.51
N TYR A 207 -9.82 -16.64 14.46
CA TYR A 207 -8.96 -15.70 15.21
C TYR A 207 -9.73 -14.54 15.86
N GLY A 208 -10.93 -14.79 16.38
CA GLY A 208 -11.76 -13.76 16.99
C GLY A 208 -12.29 -12.71 16.00
N ASN A 209 -12.45 -13.07 14.72
CA ASN A 209 -12.77 -12.17 13.60
C ASN A 209 -11.65 -11.18 13.23
N MET A 210 -10.44 -11.36 13.76
CA MET A 210 -9.31 -10.48 13.49
C MET A 210 -8.53 -10.93 12.26
N ARG A 211 -8.05 -9.96 11.49
CA ARG A 211 -7.16 -10.19 10.34
C ARG A 211 -5.94 -9.29 10.44
N ILE A 212 -4.76 -9.86 10.22
CA ILE A 212 -3.53 -9.12 10.00
C ILE A 212 -3.23 -9.14 8.50
N SER A 213 -2.99 -7.95 7.95
CA SER A 213 -2.57 -7.73 6.58
C SER A 213 -1.17 -7.18 6.56
N ILE A 214 -0.28 -7.75 5.74
CA ILE A 214 1.05 -7.19 5.50
C ILE A 214 1.12 -6.79 4.04
N THR A 215 1.22 -5.49 3.75
CA THR A 215 1.42 -4.99 2.39
C THR A 215 2.89 -4.66 2.20
N PHE A 216 3.63 -5.61 1.61
CA PHE A 216 5.01 -5.43 1.20
C PHE A 216 5.12 -4.69 -0.13
N ARG A 217 6.20 -3.92 -0.25
CA ARG A 217 6.57 -3.17 -1.45
C ARG A 217 8.09 -3.27 -1.65
N GLN A 218 8.52 -3.16 -2.90
CA GLN A 218 9.90 -2.84 -3.22
C GLN A 218 9.98 -1.32 -3.41
N ILE A 219 10.68 -0.64 -2.50
CA ILE A 219 10.80 0.80 -2.47
C ILE A 219 12.17 1.21 -3.02
N GLY A 220 12.16 2.18 -3.93
CA GLY A 220 13.34 2.69 -4.62
C GLY A 220 13.79 4.07 -4.14
N THR A 221 13.13 4.66 -3.15
CA THR A 221 13.46 5.95 -2.56
C THR A 221 13.90 5.76 -1.11
N PHE A 222 14.95 6.45 -0.70
CA PHE A 222 15.62 6.23 0.57
C PHE A 222 15.89 7.54 1.31
N LEU A 223 15.97 7.43 2.63
CA LEU A 223 16.33 8.48 3.56
C LEU A 223 17.63 8.15 4.26
N SER A 224 18.36 9.18 4.70
CA SER A 224 19.42 9.04 5.71
C SER A 224 18.82 8.65 7.06
N ALA A 225 19.66 8.18 7.99
CA ALA A 225 19.21 7.72 9.32
C ALA A 225 18.44 8.79 10.11
N ASP A 226 18.81 10.06 9.95
CA ASP A 226 18.16 11.23 10.53
C ASP A 226 16.99 11.77 9.71
N SER A 227 16.73 11.20 8.53
CA SER A 227 15.73 11.66 7.55
C SER A 227 15.98 13.06 6.96
N ASP A 228 17.18 13.61 7.12
CA ASP A 228 17.53 14.93 6.58
C ASP A 228 17.87 14.90 5.09
N LEU A 229 18.30 13.75 4.56
CA LEU A 229 18.64 13.57 3.16
C LEU A 229 17.74 12.53 2.48
N ILE A 230 17.45 12.75 1.20
CA ILE A 230 16.65 11.86 0.36
C ILE A 230 17.30 11.63 -1.01
N TRP A 231 17.19 10.39 -1.50
CA TRP A 231 17.62 10.00 -2.85
C TRP A 231 16.81 8.81 -3.36
N GLY A 232 17.04 8.42 -4.61
CA GLY A 232 16.43 7.26 -5.25
C GLY A 232 15.33 7.61 -6.25
N GLN A 233 14.55 6.61 -6.65
CA GLN A 233 13.62 6.69 -7.77
C GLN A 233 12.68 7.90 -7.69
N GLY A 234 11.99 8.05 -6.56
CA GLY A 234 11.02 9.12 -6.34
C GLY A 234 11.63 10.45 -5.91
N ALA A 235 12.92 10.50 -5.59
CA ALA A 235 13.62 11.74 -5.21
C ALA A 235 14.12 12.50 -6.44
N VAL A 236 14.52 13.77 -6.29
CA VAL A 236 15.17 14.50 -7.38
C VAL A 236 16.54 13.89 -7.68
N ALA A 237 17.33 13.62 -6.63
CA ALA A 237 18.59 12.90 -6.74
C ALA A 237 18.35 11.39 -6.82
N LYS A 238 18.88 10.71 -7.84
CA LYS A 238 18.65 9.27 -8.02
C LYS A 238 19.66 8.41 -7.27
N GLU A 239 20.86 8.93 -7.05
CA GLU A 239 21.96 8.23 -6.39
C GLU A 239 22.28 8.82 -5.01
N LYS A 240 22.75 7.97 -4.10
CA LYS A 240 23.05 8.36 -2.71
C LYS A 240 24.13 9.44 -2.59
N ILE A 241 25.12 9.42 -3.48
CA ILE A 241 26.20 10.42 -3.50
C ILE A 241 25.69 11.83 -3.85
N GLU A 242 24.52 11.92 -4.47
CA GLU A 242 23.88 13.16 -4.88
C GLU A 242 22.70 13.53 -3.96
N ALA A 243 22.55 12.82 -2.83
CA ALA A 243 21.40 12.98 -1.94
C ALA A 243 21.16 14.45 -1.56
N ARG A 244 19.88 14.81 -1.50
CA ARG A 244 19.43 16.19 -1.32
C ARG A 244 18.72 16.36 0.01
N PRO A 245 18.69 17.57 0.60
CA PRO A 245 17.90 17.83 1.80
C PRO A 245 16.42 17.50 1.58
N THR A 246 15.78 16.88 2.58
CA THR A 246 14.33 16.69 2.58
C THR A 246 13.60 18.03 2.72
N ILE A 247 12.41 18.09 2.13
CA ILE A 247 11.54 19.26 2.20
C ILE A 247 10.33 18.92 3.06
N ASN A 248 10.09 19.73 4.09
CA ASN A 248 9.01 19.52 5.05
C ASN A 248 8.14 20.77 5.14
N GLY A 249 6.84 20.64 4.84
CA GLY A 249 5.86 21.72 4.98
C GLY A 249 6.01 22.90 4.03
N ASN A 250 6.81 22.80 2.96
CA ASN A 250 6.92 23.85 1.95
C ASN A 250 5.64 23.87 1.08
N PRO A 251 4.86 24.96 1.06
CA PRO A 251 3.56 24.97 0.38
C PRO A 251 3.62 24.68 -1.13
N GLU A 252 4.62 25.21 -1.83
CA GLU A 252 4.75 25.07 -3.29
C GLU A 252 5.14 23.65 -3.67
N GLU A 253 6.19 23.10 -3.05
CA GLU A 253 6.63 21.74 -3.33
C GLU A 253 5.62 20.70 -2.85
N SER A 254 4.97 20.93 -1.70
CA SER A 254 3.88 20.08 -1.21
C SER A 254 2.70 20.08 -2.18
N GLN A 255 2.29 21.24 -2.70
CA GLN A 255 1.21 21.31 -3.68
C GLN A 255 1.59 20.59 -4.98
N ARG A 256 2.81 20.76 -5.46
CA ARG A 256 3.33 20.05 -6.64
C ARG A 256 3.22 18.53 -6.47
N LEU A 257 3.57 18.01 -5.28
CA LEU A 257 3.45 16.58 -4.96
C LEU A 257 1.99 16.12 -4.88
N ILE A 258 1.11 16.92 -4.26
CA ILE A 258 -0.33 16.64 -4.19
C ILE A 258 -0.93 16.58 -5.59
N ASP A 259 -0.58 17.51 -6.48
CA ASP A 259 -1.07 17.56 -7.86
C ASP A 259 -0.62 16.31 -8.64
N ALA A 260 0.64 15.89 -8.46
CA ALA A 260 1.17 14.66 -9.05
C ALA A 260 0.40 13.41 -8.56
N PHE A 261 0.12 13.32 -7.25
CA PHE A 261 -0.74 12.27 -6.71
C PHE A 261 -2.18 12.33 -7.24
N GLY A 262 -2.70 13.54 -7.48
CA GLY A 262 -4.02 13.77 -8.08
C GLY A 262 -4.08 13.27 -9.51
N PHE A 263 -3.06 13.59 -10.31
CA PHE A 263 -2.96 13.15 -11.70
C PHE A 263 -2.90 11.62 -11.83
N GLU A 264 -2.11 10.95 -10.98
CA GLU A 264 -2.05 9.47 -10.93
C GLU A 264 -3.41 8.83 -10.58
N ASN A 265 -4.21 9.49 -9.73
CA ASN A 265 -5.54 9.01 -9.36
C ASN A 265 -6.56 9.15 -10.50
N GLN A 266 -6.43 10.21 -11.30
CA GLN A 266 -7.34 10.50 -12.42
C GLN A 266 -7.06 9.59 -13.62
N GLY A 267 -5.80 9.27 -13.89
CA GLY A 267 -5.40 8.41 -15.00
C GLY A 267 -5.70 6.92 -14.77
N THR A 268 -5.89 6.18 -15.88
CA THR A 268 -5.80 4.72 -15.90
C THR A 268 -4.37 4.36 -16.32
N ALA A 269 -3.57 3.85 -15.40
CA ALA A 269 -2.15 3.52 -15.60
C ALA A 269 -1.36 4.60 -16.37
N PRO A 270 -1.32 5.86 -15.89
CA PRO A 270 -0.61 6.92 -16.57
C PRO A 270 0.91 6.69 -16.58
N ASP A 271 1.61 7.28 -17.55
CA ASP A 271 3.07 7.20 -17.64
C ASP A 271 3.71 7.85 -16.41
N TRP A 272 4.40 7.04 -15.62
CA TRP A 272 5.05 7.49 -14.39
C TRP A 272 6.09 8.57 -14.67
N ASN A 273 6.84 8.52 -15.78
CA ASN A 273 7.87 9.52 -16.07
C ASN A 273 7.28 10.91 -16.30
N VAL A 274 6.06 10.98 -16.83
CA VAL A 274 5.32 12.25 -16.99
C VAL A 274 4.93 12.84 -15.63
N ILE A 275 4.63 12.00 -14.63
CA ILE A 275 4.14 12.44 -13.32
C ILE A 275 5.29 12.69 -12.35
N TYR A 276 6.23 11.76 -12.29
CA TYR A 276 7.23 11.63 -11.23
C TYR A 276 8.67 11.67 -11.74
N GLY A 277 8.90 11.74 -13.05
CA GLY A 277 10.23 11.71 -13.66
C GLY A 277 11.22 12.71 -13.07
N THR A 278 10.75 13.93 -12.79
CA THR A 278 11.56 15.01 -12.20
C THR A 278 11.89 14.79 -10.72
N GLY A 279 11.15 13.92 -10.03
CA GLY A 279 11.34 13.64 -8.62
C GLY A 279 10.76 14.68 -7.66
N PHE A 280 10.73 14.31 -6.39
CA PHE A 280 10.22 15.10 -5.28
C PHE A 280 11.11 14.89 -4.07
N ASP A 281 11.57 15.97 -3.43
CA ASP A 281 12.33 15.88 -2.17
C ASP A 281 11.41 16.11 -0.94
N VAL A 282 10.11 16.31 -1.16
CA VAL A 282 9.11 16.46 -0.10
C VAL A 282 8.96 15.16 0.68
N LEU A 283 9.18 15.23 2.00
CA LEU A 283 8.97 14.13 2.93
C LEU A 283 7.65 14.31 3.67
N HIS A 284 7.41 15.50 4.23
CA HIS A 284 6.16 15.84 4.91
C HIS A 284 5.41 16.96 4.20
N ILE A 285 4.14 16.73 3.86
CA ILE A 285 3.27 17.71 3.20
C ILE A 285 3.01 18.93 4.11
N LYS A 286 2.90 18.69 5.43
CA LYS A 286 2.73 19.72 6.46
C LYS A 286 4.00 19.81 7.32
N SER A 287 4.23 20.98 7.92
CA SER A 287 5.42 21.26 8.75
C SER A 287 5.40 20.57 10.12
N GLU A 288 4.22 20.19 10.61
CA GLU A 288 4.04 19.60 11.94
C GLU A 288 3.49 18.17 11.81
N LEU A 289 4.14 17.22 12.51
CA LEU A 289 3.47 15.99 12.91
C LEU A 289 2.33 16.40 13.85
N PRO A 290 1.08 15.95 13.67
CA PRO A 290 0.04 16.21 14.66
C PRO A 290 0.51 15.73 16.04
N GLU A 291 0.37 16.57 17.06
CA GLU A 291 0.63 16.23 18.48
C GLU A 291 -0.04 14.92 18.92
#